data_AF-A0A523RTW8-F1
#
_entry.id   AF-A0A523RTW8-F1
#
_cell.length_a   1.000
_cell.length_b   1.000
_cell.length_c   1.000
_cell.angle_alpha   90.00
_cell.angle_beta   90.00
_cell.angle_gamma   90.00
#
_symmetry.space_group_name_H-M   'P 1'
#
loop_
_entity.id
_entity.type
_entity.pdbx_description
1 polymer ?
#
loop_
_entity_poly.entity_id
_entity_poly.type
_entity_poly.pdbx_seq_one_letter_code
_entity_poly.pdbx_strand_id
1 'polypeptide(L)'
;MGFARTTLGKIAQHRFDKCLTVWVEGPIDIPFYEQALRKLDCRVKDAGGKSECLKLAEALKEKEYPYVVVLDGDYDILERKRSWHRRVIMLNRHSVENYCFEKEPIERVCCSHARVSFEEKLIGKSFDSAVTAVESDLLELMVLDIAHQRAQTGQKLFINIEQLLGNRDEIVFDKRRIKKILRDKTEGVSKKVVGEVSNLVKDFRRRKRLVDLLQGKQVLKVIRHLVNKRAKKRRSSSSNLSPDDLFIRLSSEVWSEIVSDDHKSLKRRLYQAIKDIQKNWEGLRN
;
A
#
# COMPACT_ATOMS: atom_id res chain seq x y z
N MET A 1 -1.66 -27.94 -17.36
CA MET A 1 -1.26 -26.85 -16.42
C MET A 1 -2.20 -25.62 -16.42
N GLY A 2 -3.40 -25.66 -17.02
CA GLY A 2 -4.29 -24.47 -17.07
C GLY A 2 -5.23 -24.27 -15.88
N PHE A 3 -5.62 -25.34 -15.18
CA PHE A 3 -6.66 -25.30 -14.14
C PHE A 3 -6.28 -24.40 -12.96
N ALA A 4 -5.04 -24.47 -12.48
CA ALA A 4 -4.55 -23.75 -11.30
C ALA A 4 -4.55 -22.21 -11.43
N ARG A 5 -4.67 -21.67 -12.65
CA ARG A 5 -4.70 -20.21 -12.88
C ARG A 5 -6.11 -19.60 -12.80
N THR A 6 -7.15 -20.42 -12.94
CA THR A 6 -8.55 -19.96 -12.89
C THR A 6 -9.01 -19.76 -11.44
N THR A 7 -9.98 -18.87 -11.21
CA THR A 7 -10.60 -18.70 -9.87
C THR A 7 -11.11 -20.04 -9.32
N LEU A 8 -11.76 -20.85 -10.16
CA LEU A 8 -12.24 -22.19 -9.76
C LEU A 8 -11.09 -23.13 -9.40
N GLY A 9 -9.95 -23.07 -10.09
CA GLY A 9 -8.77 -23.83 -9.72
C GLY A 9 -8.11 -23.35 -8.44
N LYS A 10 -8.02 -22.02 -8.22
CA LYS A 10 -7.54 -21.42 -6.97
C LYS A 10 -8.44 -21.80 -5.79
N ILE A 11 -9.75 -21.80 -6.00
CA ILE A 11 -10.70 -22.36 -5.05
C ILE A 11 -10.38 -23.85 -4.88
N ALA A 12 -10.39 -24.67 -5.92
CA ALA A 12 -10.15 -26.11 -5.80
C ALA A 12 -8.83 -26.47 -5.08
N GLN A 13 -7.79 -25.63 -5.14
CA GLN A 13 -6.56 -25.83 -4.36
C GLN A 13 -6.82 -25.98 -2.86
N HIS A 14 -7.80 -25.30 -2.26
CA HIS A 14 -8.09 -25.47 -0.82
C HIS A 14 -8.58 -26.88 -0.46
N ARG A 15 -9.07 -27.66 -1.43
CA ARG A 15 -9.49 -29.04 -1.20
C ARG A 15 -8.31 -30.00 -1.09
N PHE A 16 -7.15 -29.60 -1.62
CA PHE A 16 -5.94 -30.42 -1.66
C PHE A 16 -4.82 -29.86 -0.78
N ASP A 17 -4.79 -28.54 -0.55
CA ASP A 17 -3.85 -27.90 0.37
C ASP A 17 -4.36 -28.05 1.82
N LYS A 18 -3.55 -28.70 2.66
CA LYS A 18 -3.79 -28.81 4.12
C LYS A 18 -3.52 -27.50 4.88
N CYS A 19 -3.02 -26.46 4.20
CA CYS A 19 -2.60 -25.20 4.80
C CYS A 19 -3.51 -24.06 4.34
N LEU A 20 -3.91 -23.21 5.30
CA LEU A 20 -4.76 -22.04 5.04
C LEU A 20 -4.06 -21.08 4.08
N THR A 21 -4.81 -20.56 3.10
CA THR A 21 -4.27 -19.61 2.13
C THR A 21 -4.79 -18.19 2.39
N VAL A 22 -3.90 -17.21 2.35
CA VAL A 22 -4.20 -15.78 2.30
C VAL A 22 -3.91 -15.28 0.88
N TRP A 23 -4.96 -14.91 0.17
CA TRP A 23 -4.87 -14.37 -1.19
C TRP A 23 -4.67 -12.86 -1.14
N VAL A 24 -3.65 -12.39 -1.86
CA VAL A 24 -3.30 -10.96 -1.99
C VAL A 24 -3.37 -10.55 -3.46
N GLU A 25 -3.41 -9.27 -3.78
CA GLU A 25 -3.65 -8.83 -5.16
C GLU A 25 -2.49 -9.18 -6.08
N GLY A 26 -1.27 -8.80 -5.71
CA GLY A 26 -0.09 -8.97 -6.54
C GLY A 26 1.02 -9.79 -5.91
N PRO A 27 1.98 -10.29 -6.72
CA PRO A 27 3.16 -10.98 -6.20
C PRO A 27 4.07 -10.04 -5.38
N ILE A 28 4.01 -8.73 -5.64
CA ILE A 28 4.76 -7.72 -4.89
C ILE A 28 4.30 -7.67 -3.43
N ASP A 29 3.06 -8.00 -3.12
CA ASP A 29 2.51 -7.89 -1.76
C ASP A 29 2.95 -9.06 -0.87
N ILE A 30 3.40 -10.17 -1.46
CA ILE A 30 3.69 -11.41 -0.75
C ILE A 30 4.69 -11.19 0.40
N PRO A 31 5.87 -10.57 0.20
CA PRO A 31 6.84 -10.36 1.26
C PRO A 31 6.28 -9.56 2.45
N PHE A 32 5.39 -8.60 2.19
CA PHE A 32 4.76 -7.79 3.22
C PHE A 32 3.90 -8.63 4.16
N TYR A 33 3.08 -9.52 3.61
CA TYR A 33 2.19 -10.37 4.41
C TYR A 33 2.92 -11.58 5.00
N GLU A 34 3.91 -12.16 4.33
CA GLU A 34 4.73 -13.24 4.91
C GLU A 34 5.40 -12.78 6.21
N GLN A 35 5.94 -11.57 6.25
CA GLN A 35 6.50 -11.01 7.48
C GLN A 35 5.43 -10.78 8.55
N ALA A 36 4.25 -10.27 8.16
CA ALA A 36 3.13 -10.03 9.08
C ALA A 36 2.63 -11.32 9.73
N LEU A 37 2.62 -12.42 8.96
CA LEU A 37 1.98 -13.69 9.30
C LEU A 37 2.97 -14.81 9.65
N ARG A 38 4.28 -14.53 9.73
CA ARG A 38 5.35 -15.51 9.99
C ARG A 38 5.17 -16.46 11.19
N LYS A 39 4.25 -16.15 12.11
CA LYS A 39 3.94 -16.96 13.30
C LYS A 39 2.68 -17.83 13.13
N LEU A 40 2.03 -17.80 11.98
CA LEU A 40 0.79 -18.53 11.71
C LEU A 40 1.07 -19.58 10.64
N ASP A 41 0.46 -20.76 10.80
CA ASP A 41 0.49 -21.83 9.79
C ASP A 41 -0.47 -21.48 8.64
N CYS A 42 0.01 -20.62 7.75
CA CYS A 42 -0.69 -20.20 6.55
C CYS A 42 0.31 -19.88 5.43
N ARG A 43 -0.17 -19.88 4.19
CA ARG A 43 0.58 -19.44 3.01
C ARG A 43 -0.02 -18.17 2.45
N VAL A 44 0.83 -17.31 1.89
CA VAL A 44 0.40 -16.14 1.12
C VAL A 44 0.55 -16.46 -0.37
N LYS A 45 -0.47 -16.18 -1.18
CA LYS A 45 -0.46 -16.40 -2.63
C LYS A 45 -1.03 -15.20 -3.37
N ASP A 46 -0.53 -14.95 -4.57
CA ASP A 46 -1.08 -13.93 -5.46
C ASP A 46 -2.38 -14.39 -6.13
N ALA A 47 -3.37 -13.51 -6.15
CA ALA A 47 -4.61 -13.74 -6.86
C ALA A 47 -4.52 -13.35 -8.33
N GLY A 48 -3.53 -12.55 -8.75
CA GLY A 48 -3.44 -12.04 -10.12
C GLY A 48 -4.25 -10.77 -10.36
N GLY A 49 -4.35 -9.92 -9.33
CA GLY A 49 -4.94 -8.58 -9.36
C GLY A 49 -6.31 -8.49 -8.67
N LYS A 50 -6.76 -7.24 -8.43
CA LYS A 50 -8.02 -6.90 -7.76
C LYS A 50 -9.24 -7.67 -8.27
N SER A 51 -9.40 -7.81 -9.59
CA SER A 51 -10.54 -8.53 -10.18
C SER A 51 -10.61 -9.99 -9.73
N GLU A 52 -9.47 -10.68 -9.63
CA GLU A 52 -9.43 -12.06 -9.17
C GLU A 52 -9.66 -12.16 -7.66
N CYS A 53 -9.12 -11.23 -6.86
CA CYS A 53 -9.45 -11.13 -5.43
C CYS A 53 -10.96 -10.92 -5.21
N LEU A 54 -11.61 -10.08 -6.02
CA LEU A 54 -13.05 -9.86 -5.92
C LEU A 54 -13.85 -11.14 -6.21
N LYS A 55 -13.48 -11.92 -7.24
CA LYS A 55 -14.12 -13.22 -7.51
C LYS A 55 -13.92 -14.21 -6.36
N LEU A 56 -12.73 -14.26 -5.76
CA LEU A 56 -12.46 -15.09 -4.58
C LEU A 56 -13.28 -14.64 -3.37
N ALA A 57 -13.48 -13.33 -3.21
CA ALA A 57 -14.31 -12.75 -2.17
C ALA A 57 -15.81 -13.02 -2.38
N GLU A 58 -16.30 -13.01 -3.63
CA GLU A 58 -17.66 -13.44 -3.97
C GLU A 58 -17.89 -14.90 -3.62
N ALA A 59 -16.96 -15.78 -3.99
CA ALA A 59 -17.05 -17.21 -3.67
C ALA A 59 -17.09 -17.48 -2.15
N LEU A 60 -16.47 -16.64 -1.32
CA LEU A 60 -16.57 -16.72 0.15
C LEU A 60 -17.98 -16.47 0.68
N LYS A 61 -18.78 -15.66 -0.03
CA LYS A 61 -20.16 -15.36 0.38
C LYS A 61 -21.08 -16.53 0.11
N GLU A 62 -20.86 -17.21 -1.00
CA GLU A 62 -21.64 -18.38 -1.40
C GLU A 62 -21.30 -19.59 -0.52
N LYS A 63 -20.02 -19.75 -0.20
CA LYS A 63 -19.49 -20.88 0.56
C LYS A 63 -18.39 -20.41 1.49
N GLU A 64 -18.45 -20.79 2.76
CA GLU A 64 -17.44 -20.42 3.77
C GLU A 64 -16.09 -21.14 3.58
N TYR A 65 -15.44 -20.93 2.43
CA TYR A 65 -14.15 -21.54 2.13
C TYR A 65 -13.06 -21.11 3.14
N PRO A 66 -12.10 -22.00 3.45
CA PRO A 66 -11.09 -21.79 4.49
C PRO A 66 -9.89 -20.97 3.97
N TYR A 67 -10.16 -19.79 3.40
CA TYR A 67 -9.14 -18.84 2.98
C TYR A 67 -9.51 -17.41 3.36
N VAL A 68 -8.50 -16.53 3.35
CA VAL A 68 -8.64 -15.09 3.57
C VAL A 68 -8.30 -14.37 2.26
N VAL A 69 -9.01 -13.29 1.96
CA VAL A 69 -8.70 -12.42 0.80
C VAL A 69 -8.36 -11.04 1.32
N VAL A 70 -7.25 -10.47 0.84
CA VAL A 70 -6.84 -9.11 1.15
C VAL A 70 -6.93 -8.26 -0.12
N LEU A 71 -7.50 -7.08 0.01
CA LEU A 71 -7.76 -6.14 -1.07
C LEU A 71 -7.08 -4.81 -0.75
N ASP A 72 -6.45 -4.21 -1.75
CA ASP A 72 -5.96 -2.85 -1.69
C ASP A 72 -7.14 -1.88 -1.53
N GLY A 73 -6.86 -0.78 -0.85
CA GLY A 73 -7.86 0.22 -0.55
C GLY A 73 -8.17 1.12 -1.74
N ASP A 74 -7.21 1.31 -2.66
CA ASP A 74 -7.26 2.28 -3.75
C ASP A 74 -7.89 3.62 -3.27
N TYR A 75 -8.83 4.17 -4.06
CA TYR A 75 -9.67 5.28 -3.65
C TYR A 75 -11.00 4.86 -3.01
N ASP A 76 -11.25 3.56 -2.86
CA ASP A 76 -12.41 3.04 -2.12
C ASP A 76 -12.32 3.41 -0.63
N ILE A 77 -11.10 3.67 -0.11
CA ILE A 77 -10.87 4.17 1.26
C ILE A 77 -11.54 5.52 1.57
N LEU A 78 -11.89 6.29 0.53
CA LEU A 78 -12.64 7.54 0.68
C LEU A 78 -14.09 7.29 1.11
N GLU A 79 -14.66 6.15 0.72
CA GLU A 79 -16.09 5.85 0.89
C GLU A 79 -16.41 5.13 2.21
N ARG A 80 -15.39 4.76 2.99
CA ARG A 80 -15.53 4.07 4.29
C ARG A 80 -16.37 2.79 4.22
N LYS A 81 -16.35 2.11 3.07
CA LYS A 81 -17.07 0.85 2.90
C LYS A 81 -16.55 -0.19 3.90
N ARG A 82 -17.46 -0.77 4.69
CA ARG A 82 -17.12 -1.92 5.53
C ARG A 82 -16.83 -3.10 4.63
N SER A 83 -15.96 -3.99 5.09
CA SER A 83 -15.84 -5.28 4.43
C SER A 83 -17.16 -6.03 4.56
N TRP A 84 -17.70 -6.36 3.41
CA TRP A 84 -18.85 -7.21 3.19
C TRP A 84 -18.70 -8.66 3.67
N HIS A 85 -17.48 -9.14 3.99
CA HIS A 85 -17.27 -10.47 4.56
C HIS A 85 -16.12 -10.48 5.59
N ARG A 86 -16.25 -11.26 6.68
CA ARG A 86 -15.27 -11.28 7.79
C ARG A 86 -13.87 -11.76 7.39
N ARG A 87 -13.77 -12.63 6.39
CA ARG A 87 -12.51 -13.15 5.82
C ARG A 87 -12.01 -12.33 4.62
N VAL A 88 -12.68 -11.22 4.30
CA VAL A 88 -12.23 -10.26 3.28
C VAL A 88 -11.71 -9.03 3.99
N ILE A 89 -10.45 -8.67 3.76
CA ILE A 89 -9.77 -7.57 4.45
C ILE A 89 -9.41 -6.52 3.42
N MET A 90 -10.22 -5.47 3.33
CA MET A 90 -9.84 -4.26 2.62
C MET A 90 -8.89 -3.41 3.48
N LEU A 91 -7.80 -2.93 2.86
CA LEU A 91 -6.86 -2.00 3.46
C LEU A 91 -7.51 -0.63 3.71
N ASN A 92 -7.00 0.08 4.72
CA ASN A 92 -7.44 1.44 5.05
C ASN A 92 -6.51 2.53 4.47
N ARG A 93 -5.53 2.11 3.67
CA ARG A 93 -4.61 2.94 2.88
C ARG A 93 -4.70 2.47 1.43
N HIS A 94 -4.19 3.27 0.49
CA HIS A 94 -4.30 2.97 -0.93
C HIS A 94 -3.77 1.57 -1.26
N SER A 95 -2.56 1.22 -0.81
CA SER A 95 -1.97 -0.12 -0.97
C SER A 95 -1.00 -0.46 0.17
N VAL A 96 -0.35 -1.63 0.11
CA VAL A 96 0.65 -2.08 1.10
C VAL A 96 1.89 -1.18 1.16
N GLU A 97 2.28 -0.53 0.07
CA GLU A 97 3.40 0.42 0.07
C GLU A 97 3.13 1.63 0.95
N ASN A 98 1.87 2.05 1.08
CA ASN A 98 1.49 3.13 2.00
C ASN A 98 1.68 2.72 3.46
N TYR A 99 1.62 1.42 3.79
CA TYR A 99 1.98 0.92 5.12
C TYR A 99 3.49 1.05 5.38
N CYS A 100 4.31 1.04 4.33
CA CYS A 100 5.75 1.24 4.43
C CYS A 100 6.19 2.71 4.64
N PHE A 101 5.26 3.67 4.54
CA PHE A 101 5.54 5.09 4.79
C PHE A 101 5.49 5.42 6.29
N GLU A 102 6.45 4.90 7.05
CA GLU A 102 6.61 5.14 8.49
C GLU A 102 8.05 5.52 8.82
N LYS A 103 8.21 6.55 9.66
CA LYS A 103 9.51 7.21 9.91
C LYS A 103 10.58 6.25 10.40
N GLU A 104 10.27 5.46 11.43
CA GLU A 104 11.24 4.55 12.06
C GLU A 104 11.67 3.39 11.16
N PRO A 105 10.75 2.64 10.48
CA PRO A 105 11.15 1.65 9.49
C PRO A 105 12.03 2.24 8.38
N ILE A 106 11.68 3.42 7.85
CA ILE A 106 12.47 4.10 6.82
C ILE A 106 13.86 4.49 7.35
N GLU A 107 13.94 4.97 8.59
CA GLU A 107 15.19 5.29 9.28
C GLU A 107 16.08 4.04 9.46
N ARG A 108 15.52 2.92 9.91
CA ARG A 108 16.25 1.64 10.04
C ARG A 108 16.79 1.16 8.71
N VAL A 109 15.96 1.18 7.65
CA VAL A 109 16.41 0.83 6.30
C VAL A 109 17.48 1.80 5.80
N CYS A 110 17.36 3.09 6.07
CA CYS A 110 18.34 4.09 5.67
C CYS A 110 19.69 3.89 6.38
N CYS A 111 19.71 3.73 7.69
CA CYS A 111 20.94 3.48 8.45
C CYS A 111 21.60 2.15 8.05
N SER A 112 20.80 1.08 7.93
CA SER A 112 21.29 -0.23 7.44
C SER A 112 21.87 -0.12 6.03
N HIS A 113 21.17 0.56 5.12
CA HIS A 113 21.67 0.80 3.78
C HIS A 113 22.92 1.68 3.82
N ALA A 114 23.04 2.68 4.70
CA ALA A 114 24.23 3.51 4.86
C ALA A 114 25.41 2.80 5.55
N ARG A 115 25.17 1.67 6.22
CA ARG A 115 26.11 0.97 7.12
C ARG A 115 26.54 1.83 8.31
N VAL A 116 25.58 2.48 8.94
CA VAL A 116 25.79 3.28 10.15
C VAL A 116 24.85 2.86 11.28
N SER A 117 25.12 3.32 12.51
CA SER A 117 24.24 3.10 13.66
C SER A 117 22.86 3.73 13.44
N PHE A 118 21.81 3.10 13.99
CA PHE A 118 20.45 3.67 14.02
C PHE A 118 20.37 4.97 14.85
N GLU A 119 21.32 5.18 15.76
CA GLU A 119 21.43 6.39 16.58
C GLU A 119 21.77 7.63 15.76
N GLU A 120 22.33 7.48 14.55
CA GLU A 120 22.67 8.62 13.69
C GLU A 120 21.45 9.37 13.12
N LYS A 121 20.26 8.74 13.13
CA LYS A 121 18.99 9.33 12.68
C LYS A 121 19.11 10.09 11.34
N LEU A 122 19.66 9.42 10.32
CA LEU A 122 19.92 9.99 8.99
C LEU A 122 18.68 10.57 8.30
N ILE A 123 17.50 10.01 8.55
CA ILE A 123 16.25 10.49 7.96
C ILE A 123 15.74 11.69 8.77
N GLY A 124 15.59 11.54 10.09
CA GLY A 124 15.29 12.63 11.02
C GLY A 124 14.16 13.56 10.55
N LYS A 125 14.41 14.87 10.55
CA LYS A 125 13.45 15.91 10.11
C LYS A 125 13.10 15.84 8.62
N SER A 126 13.91 15.19 7.79
CA SER A 126 13.68 15.09 6.34
C SER A 126 12.40 14.33 6.02
N PHE A 127 12.02 13.37 6.86
CA PHE A 127 10.75 12.67 6.73
C PHE A 127 9.57 13.63 6.98
N ASP A 128 9.65 14.46 8.02
CA ASP A 128 8.59 15.40 8.37
C ASP A 128 8.41 16.47 7.28
N SER A 129 9.52 16.92 6.68
CA SER A 129 9.50 17.80 5.50
C SER A 129 8.87 17.11 4.29
N ALA A 130 9.17 15.83 4.05
CA ALA A 130 8.58 15.08 2.94
C ALA A 130 7.07 14.86 3.12
N VAL A 131 6.61 14.57 4.34
CA VAL A 131 5.19 14.54 4.68
C VAL A 131 4.53 15.87 4.34
N THR A 132 5.11 16.98 4.83
CA THR A 132 4.58 18.32 4.60
C THR A 132 4.51 18.67 3.12
N ALA A 133 5.55 18.34 2.34
CA ALA A 133 5.59 18.59 0.91
C ALA A 133 4.51 17.78 0.15
N VAL A 134 4.34 16.50 0.49
CA VAL A 134 3.27 15.67 -0.10
C VAL A 134 1.90 16.25 0.25
N GLU A 135 1.67 16.63 1.51
CA GLU A 135 0.38 17.14 1.97
C GLU A 135 -0.01 18.50 1.39
N SER A 136 0.97 19.38 1.19
CA SER A 136 0.73 20.75 0.72
C SER A 136 0.79 20.89 -0.80
N ASP A 137 1.74 20.23 -1.47
CA ASP A 137 2.00 20.49 -2.89
C ASP A 137 1.27 19.52 -3.82
N LEU A 138 0.94 18.30 -3.36
CA LEU A 138 0.30 17.29 -4.23
C LEU A 138 -1.22 17.20 -4.07
N LEU A 139 -1.83 17.96 -3.16
CA LEU A 139 -3.26 17.86 -2.86
C LEU A 139 -4.14 18.04 -4.09
N GLU A 140 -3.94 19.12 -4.86
CA GLU A 140 -4.75 19.40 -6.05
C GLU A 140 -4.56 18.33 -7.13
N LEU A 141 -3.33 17.84 -7.30
CA LEU A 141 -3.03 16.77 -8.26
C LEU A 141 -3.72 15.46 -7.87
N MET A 142 -3.73 15.12 -6.59
CA MET A 142 -4.41 13.92 -6.10
C MET A 142 -5.92 14.04 -6.26
N VAL A 143 -6.50 15.20 -5.96
CA VAL A 143 -7.93 15.46 -6.20
C VAL A 143 -8.26 15.26 -7.68
N LEU A 144 -7.43 15.77 -8.59
CA LEU A 144 -7.66 15.62 -10.01
C LEU A 144 -7.54 14.16 -10.48
N ASP A 145 -6.53 13.41 -10.00
CA ASP A 145 -6.35 11.97 -10.33
C ASP A 145 -7.56 11.13 -9.91
N ILE A 146 -8.02 11.33 -8.68
CA ILE A 146 -9.22 10.66 -8.16
C ILE A 146 -10.46 11.05 -8.99
N ALA A 147 -10.56 12.33 -9.39
CA ALA A 147 -11.69 12.83 -10.16
C ALA A 147 -11.73 12.22 -11.57
N HIS A 148 -10.59 12.06 -12.25
CA HIS A 148 -10.51 11.33 -13.51
C HIS A 148 -10.93 9.87 -13.38
N GLN A 149 -10.46 9.19 -12.32
CA GLN A 149 -10.82 7.79 -12.09
C GLN A 149 -12.33 7.64 -11.88
N ARG A 150 -12.96 8.54 -11.11
CA ARG A 150 -14.41 8.53 -10.88
C ARG A 150 -15.22 8.87 -12.13
N ALA A 151 -14.76 9.82 -12.91
CA ALA A 151 -15.39 10.18 -14.18
C ALA A 151 -15.10 9.16 -15.31
N GLN A 152 -14.31 8.12 -15.03
CA GLN A 152 -13.95 7.05 -15.98
C GLN A 152 -13.37 7.59 -17.30
N THR A 153 -12.64 8.71 -17.25
CA THR A 153 -12.17 9.39 -18.47
C THR A 153 -11.05 8.63 -19.19
N GLY A 154 -10.58 7.51 -18.61
CA GLY A 154 -9.41 6.76 -19.08
C GLY A 154 -8.07 7.47 -18.87
N GLN A 155 -8.09 8.75 -18.47
CA GLN A 155 -6.88 9.50 -18.17
C GLN A 155 -6.36 9.11 -16.79
N LYS A 156 -5.16 8.53 -16.74
CA LYS A 156 -4.42 8.35 -15.49
C LYS A 156 -3.46 9.51 -15.34
N LEU A 157 -3.50 10.23 -14.22
CA LEU A 157 -2.44 11.17 -13.88
C LEU A 157 -1.24 10.34 -13.43
N PHE A 158 -0.42 9.91 -14.40
CA PHE A 158 0.86 9.31 -14.10
C PHE A 158 1.81 10.41 -13.60
N ILE A 159 1.71 10.72 -12.32
CA ILE A 159 2.57 11.68 -11.66
C ILE A 159 3.90 10.97 -11.43
N ASN A 160 4.91 11.18 -12.27
CA ASN A 160 6.24 10.72 -11.88
C ASN A 160 6.79 11.68 -10.82
N ILE A 161 6.63 11.35 -9.54
CA ILE A 161 7.02 12.21 -8.41
C ILE A 161 8.46 12.73 -8.54
N GLU A 162 9.39 11.92 -9.03
CA GLU A 162 10.79 12.31 -9.23
C GLU A 162 10.94 13.46 -10.25
N GLN A 163 10.07 13.53 -11.26
CA GLN A 163 10.04 14.64 -12.24
C GLN A 163 9.40 15.91 -11.66
N LEU A 164 8.67 15.81 -10.56
CA LEU A 164 8.11 16.96 -9.87
C LEU A 164 9.06 17.57 -8.84
N LEU A 165 10.17 16.91 -8.51
CA LEU A 165 11.11 17.45 -7.53
C LEU A 165 11.85 18.68 -8.11
N GLY A 166 11.76 19.80 -7.40
CA GLY A 166 12.46 21.04 -7.71
C GLY A 166 13.91 21.04 -7.23
N ASN A 167 14.21 20.30 -6.15
CA ASN A 167 15.56 20.09 -5.63
C ASN A 167 15.90 18.59 -5.64
N ARG A 168 17.16 18.26 -5.92
CA ARG A 168 17.68 16.88 -5.88
C ARG A 168 18.03 16.41 -4.48
N ASP A 169 18.09 17.30 -3.48
CA ASP A 169 18.57 16.98 -2.13
C ASP A 169 17.45 16.91 -1.08
N GLU A 170 16.28 17.44 -1.40
CA GLU A 170 15.11 17.46 -0.52
C GLU A 170 13.84 17.17 -1.31
N ILE A 171 12.82 16.64 -0.62
CA ILE A 171 11.49 16.45 -1.19
C ILE A 171 10.78 17.81 -1.19
N VAL A 172 11.04 18.59 -2.23
CA VAL A 172 10.38 19.87 -2.50
C VAL A 172 9.84 19.81 -3.92
N PHE A 173 8.54 20.04 -4.10
CA PHE A 173 7.91 19.94 -5.40
C PHE A 173 7.94 21.27 -6.16
N ASP A 174 8.24 21.20 -7.46
CA ASP A 174 8.21 22.35 -8.37
C ASP A 174 6.76 22.74 -8.66
N LYS A 175 6.31 23.80 -7.98
CA LYS A 175 4.96 24.35 -8.12
C LYS A 175 4.62 24.77 -9.56
N ARG A 176 5.61 25.16 -10.38
CA ARG A 176 5.38 25.51 -11.79
C ARG A 176 5.03 24.27 -12.61
N ARG A 177 5.74 23.15 -12.36
CA ARG A 177 5.44 21.85 -13.00
C ARG A 177 4.09 21.31 -12.57
N ILE A 178 3.76 21.39 -11.28
CA ILE A 178 2.45 21.00 -10.75
C ILE A 178 1.33 21.79 -11.44
N LYS A 179 1.42 23.13 -11.46
CA LYS A 179 0.44 23.99 -12.14
C LYS A 179 0.31 23.69 -13.63
N LYS A 180 1.42 23.39 -14.30
CA LYS A 180 1.40 22.97 -15.71
C LYS A 180 0.59 21.68 -15.88
N ILE A 181 0.87 20.65 -15.08
CA ILE A 181 0.11 19.38 -15.15
C ILE A 181 -1.37 19.61 -14.86
N LEU A 182 -1.70 20.38 -13.83
CA LEU A 182 -3.09 20.68 -13.48
C LEU A 182 -3.82 21.32 -14.66
N ARG A 183 -3.24 22.36 -15.27
CA ARG A 183 -3.84 23.01 -16.45
C ARG A 183 -3.98 22.04 -17.62
N ASP A 184 -2.92 21.29 -17.93
CA ASP A 184 -2.87 20.42 -19.11
C ASP A 184 -3.73 19.14 -18.95
N LYS A 185 -4.17 18.82 -17.73
CA LYS A 185 -4.95 17.61 -17.41
C LYS A 185 -6.34 17.89 -16.85
N THR A 186 -6.79 19.13 -16.75
CA THR A 186 -8.15 19.41 -16.25
C THR A 186 -9.25 18.99 -17.26
N GLU A 187 -8.90 18.75 -18.52
CA GLU A 187 -9.87 18.37 -19.55
C GLU A 187 -10.55 17.02 -19.27
N GLY A 188 -11.86 16.96 -19.50
CA GLY A 188 -12.66 15.73 -19.36
C GLY A 188 -13.25 15.49 -17.97
N VAL A 189 -12.97 16.34 -16.97
CA VAL A 189 -13.57 16.25 -15.63
C VAL A 189 -14.35 17.52 -15.32
N SER A 190 -15.61 17.37 -14.92
CA SER A 190 -16.44 18.52 -14.56
C SER A 190 -16.01 19.14 -13.22
N LYS A 191 -16.17 20.46 -13.08
CA LYS A 191 -15.92 21.17 -11.81
C LYS A 191 -16.73 20.59 -10.65
N LYS A 192 -17.92 20.04 -10.93
CA LYS A 192 -18.77 19.36 -9.95
C LYS A 192 -18.07 18.12 -9.37
N VAL A 193 -17.56 17.23 -10.23
CA VAL A 193 -16.85 16.02 -9.80
C VAL A 193 -15.57 16.38 -9.03
N VAL A 194 -14.81 17.38 -9.49
CA VAL A 194 -13.64 17.89 -8.76
C VAL A 194 -14.03 18.40 -7.35
N GLY A 195 -15.13 19.14 -7.24
CA GLY A 195 -15.65 19.64 -5.97
C GLY A 195 -16.06 18.52 -5.01
N GLU A 196 -16.77 17.51 -5.50
CA GLU A 196 -17.16 16.32 -4.73
C GLU A 196 -15.94 15.56 -4.20
N VAL A 197 -14.95 15.31 -5.06
CA VAL A 197 -13.70 14.64 -4.68
C VAL A 197 -12.90 15.48 -3.67
N SER A 198 -12.83 16.79 -3.87
CA SER A 198 -12.16 17.69 -2.93
C SER A 198 -12.74 17.57 -1.53
N ASN A 199 -14.07 17.49 -1.41
CA ASN A 199 -14.75 17.31 -0.12
C ASN A 199 -14.44 15.94 0.51
N LEU A 200 -14.45 14.86 -0.28
CA LEU A 200 -14.07 13.53 0.20
C LEU A 200 -12.63 13.48 0.71
N VAL A 201 -11.70 14.08 -0.02
CA VAL A 201 -10.29 14.17 0.39
C VAL A 201 -10.15 14.99 1.68
N LYS A 202 -10.87 16.12 1.82
CA LYS A 202 -10.90 16.89 3.07
C LYS A 202 -11.41 16.06 4.24
N ASP A 203 -12.48 15.29 4.07
CA ASP A 203 -13.03 14.41 5.10
C ASP A 203 -12.14 13.21 5.43
N PHE A 204 -11.34 12.76 4.47
CA PHE A 204 -10.29 11.77 4.70
C PHE A 204 -9.16 12.33 5.55
N ARG A 205 -8.67 13.54 5.24
CA ARG A 205 -7.57 14.21 5.95
C ARG A 205 -7.85 14.47 7.43
N ARG A 206 -9.12 14.55 7.83
CA ARG A 206 -9.50 14.66 9.25
C ARG A 206 -9.14 13.43 10.09
N ARG A 207 -8.81 12.30 9.45
CA ARG A 207 -8.62 11.00 10.11
C ARG A 207 -7.32 10.29 9.71
N LYS A 208 -6.72 10.69 8.59
CA LYS A 208 -5.61 10.00 7.92
C LYS A 208 -4.69 11.00 7.23
N ARG A 209 -3.46 10.58 6.93
CA ARG A 209 -2.45 11.42 6.26
C ARG A 209 -2.72 11.42 4.76
N LEU A 210 -2.41 12.51 4.05
CA LEU A 210 -2.64 12.54 2.60
C LEU A 210 -1.82 11.46 1.87
N VAL A 211 -0.62 11.15 2.36
CA VAL A 211 0.23 10.07 1.80
C VAL A 211 -0.44 8.71 1.81
N ASP A 212 -1.43 8.47 2.68
CA ASP A 212 -2.18 7.20 2.74
C ASP A 212 -3.17 7.05 1.55
N LEU A 213 -3.43 8.13 0.79
CA LEU A 213 -4.19 8.12 -0.47
C LEU A 213 -3.30 8.08 -1.72
N LEU A 214 -1.99 8.30 -1.59
CA LEU A 214 -1.11 8.35 -2.74
C LEU A 214 -0.92 6.94 -3.33
N GLN A 215 -0.88 6.81 -4.65
CA GLN A 215 -0.63 5.50 -5.29
C GLN A 215 0.68 4.88 -4.76
N GLY A 216 0.67 3.59 -4.39
CA GLY A 216 1.79 2.91 -3.71
C GLY A 216 3.16 3.08 -4.38
N LYS A 217 3.23 2.91 -5.71
CA LYS A 217 4.45 3.15 -6.49
C LYS A 217 5.06 4.55 -6.30
N GLN A 218 4.24 5.56 -6.04
CA GLN A 218 4.70 6.93 -5.82
C GLN A 218 5.21 7.12 -4.40
N VAL A 219 4.55 6.49 -3.43
CA VAL A 219 5.04 6.39 -2.04
C VAL A 219 6.45 5.79 -2.03
N LEU A 220 6.65 4.65 -2.70
CA LEU A 220 7.98 4.04 -2.78
C LEU A 220 9.02 4.92 -3.44
N LYS A 221 8.66 5.69 -4.46
CA LYS A 221 9.59 6.67 -5.07
C LYS A 221 10.01 7.76 -4.08
N VAL A 222 9.07 8.30 -3.29
CA VAL A 222 9.41 9.27 -2.24
C VAL A 222 10.36 8.66 -1.22
N ILE A 223 10.05 7.46 -0.70
CA ILE A 223 10.89 6.77 0.28
C ILE A 223 12.27 6.48 -0.30
N ARG A 224 12.33 5.94 -1.52
CA ARG A 224 13.58 5.61 -2.21
C ARG A 224 14.46 6.83 -2.41
N HIS A 225 13.86 7.96 -2.81
CA HIS A 225 14.58 9.20 -2.95
C HIS A 225 15.20 9.63 -1.61
N LEU A 226 14.42 9.64 -0.53
CA LEU A 226 14.89 9.97 0.82
C LEU A 226 16.05 9.05 1.25
N VAL A 227 15.85 7.73 1.18
CA VAL A 227 16.82 6.73 1.63
C VAL A 227 18.13 6.83 0.84
N ASN A 228 18.06 6.79 -0.50
CA ASN A 228 19.26 6.80 -1.33
C ASN A 228 20.05 8.11 -1.15
N LYS A 229 19.36 9.24 -1.02
CA LYS A 229 20.02 10.54 -0.85
C LYS A 229 20.71 10.67 0.50
N ARG A 230 20.05 10.26 1.58
CA ARG A 230 20.62 10.35 2.93
C ARG A 230 21.74 9.34 3.12
N ALA A 231 21.57 8.11 2.66
CA ALA A 231 22.61 7.09 2.73
C ALA A 231 23.86 7.45 1.89
N LYS A 232 23.69 8.03 0.70
CA LYS A 232 24.80 8.44 -0.16
C LYS A 232 25.71 9.50 0.47
N LYS A 233 25.19 10.35 1.36
CA LYS A 233 26.01 11.34 2.09
C LYS A 233 26.97 10.71 3.10
N ARG A 234 26.76 9.43 3.47
CA ARG A 234 27.60 8.69 4.44
C ARG A 234 28.47 7.61 3.80
N ARG A 235 28.18 7.21 2.56
CA ARG A 235 28.89 6.11 1.87
C ARG A 235 29.82 6.64 0.80
N SER A 236 30.97 5.98 0.64
CA SER A 236 31.85 6.16 -0.51
C SER A 236 31.28 5.52 -1.79
N SER A 237 30.43 4.49 -1.67
CA SER A 237 29.83 3.79 -2.82
C SER A 237 28.59 4.50 -3.37
N SER A 238 28.42 4.51 -4.69
CA SER A 238 27.27 5.09 -5.40
C SER A 238 26.06 4.16 -5.56
N SER A 239 26.04 3.00 -4.88
CA SER A 239 24.94 2.03 -5.01
C SER A 239 23.61 2.62 -4.52
N ASN A 240 22.55 2.46 -5.33
CA ASN A 240 21.19 2.87 -4.99
C ASN A 240 20.36 1.62 -4.68
N LEU A 241 19.45 1.68 -3.71
CA LEU A 241 18.43 0.65 -3.56
C LEU A 241 17.49 0.63 -4.78
N SER A 242 17.25 -0.57 -5.28
CA SER A 242 16.16 -0.82 -6.22
C SER A 242 14.80 -0.66 -5.50
N PRO A 243 13.70 -0.39 -6.23
CA PRO A 243 12.37 -0.35 -5.63
C PRO A 243 11.99 -1.63 -4.89
N ASP A 244 12.32 -2.79 -5.46
CA ASP A 244 11.96 -4.10 -4.90
C ASP A 244 12.76 -4.41 -3.62
N ASP A 245 14.08 -4.19 -3.64
CA ASP A 245 14.92 -4.37 -2.45
C ASP A 245 14.49 -3.45 -1.31
N LEU A 246 14.12 -2.21 -1.66
CA LEU A 246 13.61 -1.25 -0.68
C LEU A 246 12.29 -1.76 -0.08
N PHE A 247 11.34 -2.20 -0.90
CA PHE A 247 10.06 -2.68 -0.42
C PHE A 247 10.18 -3.92 0.46
N ILE A 248 11.03 -4.89 0.09
CA ILE A 248 11.29 -6.09 0.90
C ILE A 248 11.87 -5.71 2.27
N ARG A 249 12.85 -4.80 2.30
CA ARG A 249 13.46 -4.34 3.56
C ARG A 249 12.44 -3.60 4.43
N LEU A 250 11.67 -2.68 3.85
CA LEU A 250 10.61 -1.96 4.56
C LEU A 250 9.55 -2.92 5.11
N SER A 251 9.15 -3.91 4.32
CA SER A 251 8.19 -4.95 4.73
C SER A 251 8.64 -5.71 5.97
N SER A 252 9.95 -5.97 6.11
CA SER A 252 10.49 -6.57 7.35
C SER A 252 10.43 -5.59 8.54
N GLU A 253 10.82 -4.33 8.31
CA GLU A 253 10.94 -3.34 9.38
C GLU A 253 9.60 -2.82 9.91
N VAL A 254 8.56 -2.69 9.08
CA VAL A 254 7.24 -2.19 9.54
C VAL A 254 6.57 -3.10 10.57
N TRP A 255 6.94 -4.40 10.58
CA TRP A 255 6.39 -5.38 11.51
C TRP A 255 7.26 -5.64 12.74
N SER A 256 8.48 -5.09 12.80
CA SER A 256 9.39 -5.28 13.93
C SER A 256 8.89 -4.55 15.18
N GLU A 257 8.39 -3.32 15.03
CA GLU A 257 7.94 -2.46 16.13
C GLU A 257 6.53 -1.88 15.93
N ILE A 258 5.68 -2.54 15.10
CA ILE A 258 4.27 -2.20 14.77
C ILE A 258 3.89 -0.76 15.16
N VAL A 259 4.29 0.17 14.30
CA VAL A 259 4.40 1.59 14.66
C VAL A 259 3.03 2.29 14.70
N SER A 260 2.09 1.93 13.82
CA SER A 260 0.80 2.63 13.70
C SER A 260 -0.40 1.76 14.07
N ASP A 261 -1.48 2.41 14.51
CA ASP A 261 -2.74 1.73 14.80
C ASP A 261 -3.35 1.04 13.57
N ASP A 262 -3.01 1.50 12.35
CA ASP A 262 -3.38 0.80 11.13
C ASP A 262 -2.67 -0.53 10.98
N HIS A 263 -1.36 -0.60 11.31
CA HIS A 263 -0.63 -1.87 11.33
C HIS A 263 -1.19 -2.82 12.39
N LYS A 264 -1.45 -2.31 13.60
CA LYS A 264 -2.09 -3.09 14.68
C LYS A 264 -3.45 -3.62 14.24
N SER A 265 -4.28 -2.76 13.66
CA SER A 265 -5.63 -3.11 13.19
C SER A 265 -5.59 -4.14 12.06
N LEU A 266 -4.72 -3.95 11.07
CA LEU A 266 -4.53 -4.89 9.96
C LEU A 266 -4.08 -6.27 10.48
N LYS A 267 -3.01 -6.29 11.30
CA LYS A 267 -2.50 -7.53 11.89
C LYS A 267 -3.56 -8.25 12.71
N ARG A 268 -4.29 -7.52 13.56
CA ARG A 268 -5.39 -8.09 14.36
C ARG A 268 -6.48 -8.70 13.48
N ARG A 269 -6.92 -7.99 12.43
CA ARG A 269 -7.96 -8.49 11.50
C ARG A 269 -7.50 -9.74 10.77
N LEU A 270 -6.26 -9.77 10.28
CA LEU A 270 -5.66 -10.95 9.64
C LEU A 270 -5.62 -12.14 10.60
N TYR A 271 -5.07 -11.93 11.80
CA TYR A 271 -4.95 -12.97 12.82
C TYR A 271 -6.32 -13.52 13.24
N GLN A 272 -7.31 -12.64 13.43
CA GLN A 272 -8.65 -13.07 13.80
C GLN A 272 -9.29 -13.90 12.69
N ALA A 273 -9.22 -13.43 11.43
CA ALA A 273 -9.79 -14.16 10.30
C ALA A 273 -9.15 -15.55 10.13
N ILE A 274 -7.84 -15.66 10.33
CA ILE A 274 -7.09 -16.93 10.24
C ILE A 274 -7.48 -17.87 11.40
N LYS A 275 -7.49 -17.36 12.64
CA LYS A 275 -7.84 -18.15 13.83
C LYS A 275 -9.29 -18.66 13.79
N ASP A 276 -10.22 -17.84 13.29
CA ASP A 276 -11.62 -18.24 13.13
C ASP A 276 -11.76 -19.43 12.17
N ILE A 277 -10.97 -19.45 11.10
CA ILE A 277 -10.95 -20.60 10.17
C ILE A 277 -10.35 -21.82 10.87
N GLN A 278 -9.21 -21.68 11.55
CA GLN A 278 -8.52 -22.80 12.22
C GLN A 278 -9.41 -23.48 13.26
N LYS A 279 -10.12 -22.71 14.11
CA LYS A 279 -11.06 -23.24 15.11
C LYS A 279 -12.20 -24.05 14.47
N ASN A 280 -12.79 -23.52 13.40
CA ASN A 280 -13.87 -24.21 12.70
C ASN A 280 -13.40 -25.50 12.00
N TRP A 281 -12.10 -25.57 11.65
CA TRP A 281 -11.52 -26.73 10.99
C TRP A 281 -11.14 -27.84 11.96
N GLU A 282 -10.67 -27.51 13.16
CA GLU A 282 -10.42 -28.49 14.23
C GLU A 282 -11.72 -29.17 14.68
N GLY A 283 -12.82 -28.41 14.78
CA GLY A 283 -14.14 -28.96 15.10
C GLY A 283 -14.76 -29.88 14.05
N LEU A 284 -14.22 -29.93 12.82
CA LEU A 284 -14.64 -30.86 11.76
C LEU A 284 -13.77 -32.12 11.70
N ARG A 285 -12.62 -32.14 12.40
CA ARG A 285 -11.69 -33.28 12.43
C ARG A 285 -11.86 -34.16 13.67
N ASN A 286 -12.52 -33.65 14.72
CA ASN A 286 -12.93 -34.38 15.92
C ASN A 286 -14.38 -34.83 15.79
#